data_AF-A0A6V7M673-F1
#
_entry.id   AF-A0A6V7M673-F1
#
_cell.length_a   1.000
_cell.length_b   1.000
_cell.length_c   1.000
_cell.angle_alpha   90.00
_cell.angle_beta   90.00
_cell.angle_gamma   90.00
#
_symmetry.space_group_name_H-M   'P 1'
#
loop_
_entity.id
_entity.type
_entity.pdbx_description
1 polymer ?
#
loop_
_entity_poly.entity_id
_entity_poly.type
_entity_poly.pdbx_seq_one_letter_code
_entity_poly.pdbx_strand_id
1 'polypeptide(L)'
;VNFFIGAFYDGVYLLGMALNETLSENGDIRDGVAMTRRMWNRDFMGITGHVRIDVDGDRDADYSILDLDPITGRFEVVAHYLGVNREYSQVSGKRIHWPGGREGPPADIPECGFLGNDPACVQHTDAYTIVLYASLALAIFVLAALAAACLLYRHMRLSADLNNMSWRIRPEELLLEVNKAFSSKINLHQAMSDAN
;
A
#
# COMPACT_ATOMS: atom_id res chain seq x y z
N VAL A 1 -23.79 -31.73 28.90
CA VAL A 1 -24.85 -30.83 29.40
C VAL A 1 -24.79 -29.56 28.57
N ASN A 2 -25.93 -29.03 28.11
CA ASN A 2 -25.96 -27.84 27.26
C ASN A 2 -25.71 -26.59 28.13
N PHE A 3 -24.67 -25.80 27.79
CA PHE A 3 -24.31 -24.57 28.50
C PHE A 3 -25.50 -23.62 28.66
N PHE A 4 -26.32 -23.46 27.61
CA PHE A 4 -27.46 -22.55 27.64
C PHE A 4 -28.48 -22.94 28.72
N ILE A 5 -28.76 -24.24 28.88
CA ILE A 5 -29.71 -24.71 29.91
C ILE A 5 -29.18 -24.39 31.31
N GLY A 6 -27.89 -24.64 31.54
CA GLY A 6 -27.26 -24.30 32.82
C GLY A 6 -27.21 -22.79 33.08
N ALA A 7 -26.90 -21.99 32.05
CA ALA A 7 -26.87 -20.53 32.16
C ALA A 7 -28.26 -19.94 32.47
N PHE A 8 -29.32 -20.47 31.85
CA PHE A 8 -30.69 -20.06 32.18
C PHE A 8 -31.06 -20.43 33.63
N TYR A 9 -30.68 -21.64 34.08
CA TYR A 9 -30.89 -22.04 35.47
C TYR A 9 -30.19 -21.06 36.44
N ASP A 10 -28.93 -20.75 36.18
CA ASP A 10 -28.14 -19.82 37.01
C ASP A 10 -28.71 -18.40 36.96
N GLY A 11 -29.26 -17.97 35.82
CA GLY A 11 -29.95 -16.67 35.70
C GLY A 11 -31.21 -16.59 36.55
N VAL A 12 -32.02 -17.66 36.59
CA VAL A 12 -33.21 -17.72 37.49
C VAL A 12 -32.79 -17.77 38.95
N TYR A 13 -31.72 -18.50 39.27
CA TYR A 13 -31.16 -18.55 40.61
C TYR A 13 -30.67 -17.16 41.08
N LEU A 14 -29.96 -16.43 40.22
CA LEU A 14 -29.52 -15.05 40.45
C LEU A 14 -30.70 -14.09 40.66
N LEU A 15 -31.75 -14.21 39.85
CA LEU A 15 -32.97 -13.45 40.02
C LEU A 15 -33.62 -13.74 41.39
N GLY A 16 -33.65 -15.00 41.81
CA GLY A 16 -34.14 -15.41 43.13
C GLY A 16 -33.37 -14.75 44.28
N MET A 17 -32.04 -14.67 44.18
CA MET A 17 -31.21 -13.96 45.16
C MET A 17 -31.54 -12.47 45.21
N ALA A 18 -31.59 -11.79 44.06
CA ALA A 18 -31.91 -10.37 44.00
C ALA A 18 -33.33 -10.05 44.49
N LEU A 19 -34.30 -10.92 44.22
CA LEU A 19 -35.67 -10.79 44.73
C LEU A 19 -35.72 -10.93 46.25
N ASN A 20 -35.01 -11.92 46.80
CA ASN A 20 -34.94 -12.14 48.25
C ASN A 20 -34.31 -10.93 48.97
N GLU A 21 -33.21 -10.40 48.44
CA GLU A 21 -32.55 -9.19 48.95
C GLU A 21 -33.51 -7.99 48.92
N THR A 22 -34.20 -7.78 47.78
CA THR A 22 -35.19 -6.71 47.62
C THR A 22 -36.30 -6.80 48.66
N LEU A 23 -36.84 -7.99 48.92
CA LEU A 23 -37.88 -8.20 49.93
C LEU A 23 -37.34 -7.98 51.35
N SER A 24 -36.11 -8.43 51.65
CA SER A 24 -35.50 -8.28 52.98
C SER A 24 -35.23 -6.82 53.37
N GLU A 25 -35.05 -5.95 52.37
CA GLU A 25 -34.82 -4.51 52.53
C GLU A 25 -36.11 -3.68 52.42
N ASN A 26 -37.29 -4.33 52.39
CA ASN A 26 -38.60 -3.70 52.14
C ASN A 26 -38.65 -2.88 50.82
N GLY A 27 -37.89 -3.30 49.81
CA GLY A 27 -37.88 -2.70 48.48
C GLY A 27 -39.13 -3.07 47.65
N ASP A 28 -39.40 -2.29 46.60
CA ASP A 28 -40.48 -2.59 45.66
C ASP A 28 -40.01 -3.60 44.60
N ILE A 29 -40.63 -4.78 44.58
CA ILE A 29 -40.36 -5.82 43.57
C ILE A 29 -40.77 -5.41 42.15
N ARG A 30 -41.54 -4.33 41.99
CA ARG A 30 -41.90 -3.75 40.69
C ARG A 30 -40.83 -2.81 40.15
N ASP A 31 -39.86 -2.39 40.97
CA ASP A 31 -38.70 -1.64 40.52
C ASP A 31 -37.65 -2.58 39.93
N GLY A 32 -37.84 -2.92 38.66
CA GLY A 32 -36.94 -3.80 37.92
C GLY A 32 -35.52 -3.25 37.79
N VAL A 33 -35.33 -1.92 37.80
CA VAL A 33 -34.00 -1.31 37.71
C VAL A 33 -33.24 -1.52 39.02
N ALA A 34 -33.88 -1.22 40.16
CA ALA A 34 -33.26 -1.45 41.46
C ALA A 34 -32.97 -2.95 41.70
N MET A 35 -33.87 -3.85 41.29
CA MET A 35 -33.63 -5.29 41.42
C MET A 35 -32.50 -5.78 40.50
N THR A 36 -32.48 -5.36 39.23
CA THR A 36 -31.41 -5.73 38.28
C THR A 36 -30.04 -5.25 38.75
N ARG A 37 -29.96 -4.05 39.35
CA ARG A 37 -28.70 -3.52 39.88
C ARG A 37 -28.10 -4.37 41.02
N ARG A 38 -28.92 -5.11 41.76
CA ARG A 38 -28.44 -6.09 42.78
C ARG A 38 -27.86 -7.36 42.16
N MET A 39 -28.13 -7.60 40.88
CA MET A 39 -27.61 -8.76 40.15
C MET A 39 -26.21 -8.51 39.56
N TRP A 40 -25.79 -7.25 39.45
CA TRP A 40 -24.53 -6.84 38.82
C TRP A 40 -23.37 -6.84 39.80
N ASN A 41 -22.15 -6.93 39.27
CA ASN A 41 -20.88 -6.89 40.01
C ASN A 41 -20.85 -7.85 41.22
N ARG A 42 -21.24 -9.10 41.02
CA ARG A 42 -21.30 -10.12 42.07
C ARG A 42 -20.91 -11.50 41.57
N ASP A 43 -20.45 -12.31 42.51
CA ASP A 43 -20.14 -13.73 42.33
C ASP A 43 -21.17 -14.63 43.03
N PHE A 44 -21.38 -15.82 42.47
CA PHE A 44 -22.14 -16.90 43.10
C PHE A 44 -21.76 -18.26 42.51
N MET A 45 -22.08 -19.34 43.24
CA MET A 45 -21.95 -20.71 42.74
C MET A 45 -23.27 -21.18 42.15
N GLY A 46 -23.29 -21.39 40.84
CA GLY A 46 -24.40 -21.95 40.07
C GLY A 46 -24.18 -23.42 39.69
N ILE A 47 -25.10 -23.98 38.92
CA ILE A 47 -24.96 -25.33 38.35
C ILE A 47 -23.87 -25.38 37.27
N THR A 48 -23.56 -24.25 36.64
CA THR A 48 -22.44 -24.14 35.69
C THR A 48 -21.10 -23.86 36.37
N GLY A 49 -21.03 -23.88 37.71
CA GLY A 49 -19.83 -23.59 38.49
C GLY A 49 -19.82 -22.16 39.01
N HIS A 50 -18.63 -21.56 39.08
CA HIS A 50 -18.47 -20.17 39.50
C HIS A 50 -19.06 -19.24 38.43
N VAL A 51 -19.95 -18.33 38.85
CA VAL A 51 -20.58 -17.33 37.98
C VAL A 51 -20.26 -15.96 38.55
N ARG A 52 -19.70 -15.09 37.70
CA ARG A 52 -19.53 -13.68 38.01
C ARG A 52 -20.28 -12.84 36.98
N ILE A 53 -21.09 -11.92 37.47
CA ILE A 53 -21.69 -10.85 36.68
C ILE A 53 -20.86 -9.60 36.92
N ASP A 54 -20.41 -8.95 35.85
CA ASP A 54 -19.56 -7.78 35.93
C ASP A 54 -20.35 -6.49 36.25
N VAL A 55 -19.66 -5.36 36.22
CA VAL A 55 -20.20 -4.04 36.53
C VAL A 55 -21.20 -3.53 35.49
N ASP A 56 -21.19 -4.10 34.29
CA ASP A 56 -22.04 -3.74 33.16
C ASP A 56 -23.25 -4.67 33.05
N GLY A 57 -23.31 -5.72 33.88
CA GLY A 57 -24.41 -6.67 33.95
C GLY A 57 -24.20 -7.92 33.09
N ASP A 58 -23.00 -8.12 32.56
CA ASP A 58 -22.66 -9.23 31.70
C ASP A 58 -21.93 -10.33 32.48
N ARG A 59 -22.11 -11.58 32.04
CA ARG A 59 -21.43 -12.71 32.67
C ARG A 59 -20.00 -12.82 32.17
N ASP A 60 -19.03 -12.86 33.09
CA ASP A 60 -17.66 -13.27 32.78
C ASP A 60 -17.66 -14.73 32.31
N ALA A 61 -17.35 -14.94 31.04
CA ALA A 61 -17.43 -16.25 30.40
C ALA A 61 -16.07 -16.96 30.37
N ASP A 62 -16.05 -18.17 30.90
CA ASP A 62 -14.92 -19.09 30.77
C ASP A 62 -15.05 -19.91 29.49
N TYR A 63 -13.95 -20.03 28.75
CA TYR A 63 -13.91 -20.78 27.49
C TYR A 63 -12.93 -21.93 27.56
N SER A 64 -13.23 -23.00 26.82
CA SER A 64 -12.28 -24.09 26.57
C SER A 64 -11.81 -23.99 25.12
N ILE A 65 -10.50 -24.04 24.94
CA ILE A 65 -9.86 -24.07 23.63
C ILE A 65 -9.63 -25.53 23.28
N LEU A 66 -10.24 -25.96 22.18
CA LEU A 66 -10.11 -27.31 21.66
C LEU A 66 -9.17 -27.30 20.47
N ASP A 67 -8.31 -28.30 20.42
CA ASP A 67 -7.42 -28.57 19.29
C ASP A 67 -7.66 -29.99 18.77
N LEU A 68 -7.42 -30.19 17.48
CA LEU A 68 -7.60 -31.49 16.84
C LEU A 68 -6.38 -32.36 17.12
N ASP A 69 -6.57 -33.47 17.82
CA ASP A 69 -5.54 -34.49 17.98
C ASP A 69 -5.26 -35.17 16.62
N PRO A 70 -4.04 -35.05 16.07
CA PRO A 70 -3.71 -35.57 14.75
C PRO A 70 -3.66 -37.11 14.69
N ILE A 71 -3.55 -37.80 15.84
CA ILE A 71 -3.51 -39.26 15.92
C ILE A 71 -4.92 -39.82 16.03
N THR A 72 -5.74 -39.25 16.93
CA THR A 72 -7.09 -39.78 17.18
C THR A 72 -8.15 -39.17 16.27
N GLY A 73 -7.86 -38.03 15.63
CA GLY A 73 -8.80 -37.30 14.79
C GLY A 73 -9.95 -36.66 15.58
N ARG A 74 -9.78 -36.47 16.89
CA ARG A 74 -10.80 -35.92 17.79
C ARG A 74 -10.34 -34.59 18.37
N PHE A 75 -11.30 -33.70 18.61
CA PHE A 75 -11.04 -32.47 19.32
C PHE A 75 -10.88 -32.74 20.81
N GLU A 76 -9.80 -32.24 21.39
CA GLU A 76 -9.50 -32.33 22.81
C GLU A 76 -9.25 -30.94 23.39
N VAL A 77 -9.58 -30.77 24.67
CA VAL A 77 -9.30 -29.50 25.36
C VAL A 77 -7.80 -29.40 25.64
N VAL A 78 -7.19 -28.31 25.17
CA VAL A 78 -5.75 -28.05 25.34
C VAL A 78 -5.46 -26.84 26.23
N ALA A 79 -6.45 -25.97 26.41
CA ALA A 79 -6.34 -24.82 27.31
C ALA A 79 -7.72 -24.30 27.71
N HIS A 80 -7.73 -23.49 28.77
CA HIS A 80 -8.88 -22.73 29.23
C HIS A 80 -8.56 -21.24 29.21
N TYR A 81 -9.57 -20.43 28.92
CA TYR A 81 -9.53 -18.99 29.18
C TYR A 81 -10.48 -18.70 30.33
N LEU A 82 -9.93 -18.12 31.41
CA LEU A 82 -10.69 -17.75 32.60
C LEU A 82 -11.14 -16.30 32.47
N GLY A 83 -12.44 -16.07 32.31
CA GLY A 83 -13.01 -14.74 32.01
C GLY A 83 -12.74 -13.72 33.13
N VAL A 84 -12.85 -14.17 34.38
CA VAL A 84 -12.66 -13.34 35.57
C VAL A 84 -11.24 -12.77 35.66
N ASN A 85 -10.23 -13.62 35.41
CA ASN A 85 -8.82 -13.24 35.51
C ASN A 85 -8.23 -12.80 34.16
N ARG A 86 -8.99 -12.97 33.07
CA ARG A 86 -8.53 -12.78 31.69
C ARG A 86 -7.26 -13.56 31.38
N GLU A 87 -7.20 -14.78 31.89
CA GLU A 87 -5.98 -15.59 31.91
C GLU A 87 -6.11 -16.80 31.00
N TYR A 88 -5.08 -17.04 30.20
CA TYR A 88 -4.90 -18.28 29.45
C TYR A 88 -4.22 -19.31 30.34
N SER A 89 -4.90 -20.43 30.60
CA SER A 89 -4.40 -21.55 31.40
C SER A 89 -4.29 -22.79 30.53
N GLN A 90 -3.07 -23.17 30.18
CA GLN A 90 -2.79 -24.38 29.41
C GLN A 90 -3.06 -25.65 30.22
N VAL A 91 -3.68 -26.66 29.61
CA VAL A 91 -3.87 -27.98 30.24
C VAL A 91 -2.51 -28.69 30.33
N SER A 92 -2.17 -29.16 31.54
CA SER A 92 -0.89 -29.85 31.78
C SER A 92 -0.72 -31.05 30.85
N GLY A 93 0.44 -31.14 30.20
CA GLY A 93 0.76 -32.21 29.26
C GLY A 93 0.09 -32.12 27.89
N LYS A 94 -0.72 -31.10 27.62
CA LYS A 94 -1.32 -30.84 26.30
C LYS A 94 -0.67 -29.62 25.66
N ARG A 95 -0.50 -29.63 24.34
CA ARG A 95 -0.04 -28.49 23.53
C ARG A 95 -0.91 -28.38 22.29
N ILE A 96 -0.99 -27.16 21.73
CA ILE A 96 -1.64 -26.94 20.44
C ILE A 96 -0.76 -27.55 19.35
N HIS A 97 -1.35 -28.36 18.47
CA HIS A 97 -0.71 -28.99 17.35
C HIS A 97 -0.76 -28.05 16.14
N TRP A 98 0.41 -27.51 15.79
CA TRP A 98 0.53 -26.68 14.60
C TRP A 98 0.88 -27.54 13.38
N PRO A 99 0.16 -27.37 12.26
CA PRO A 99 0.43 -28.11 11.03
C PRO A 99 1.88 -27.95 10.54
N GLY A 100 2.39 -28.99 9.86
CA GLY A 100 3.73 -28.95 9.25
C GLY A 100 4.89 -29.17 10.23
N GLY A 101 4.64 -29.81 11.37
CA GLY A 101 5.68 -30.11 12.36
C GLY A 101 6.20 -28.88 13.11
N ARG A 102 5.42 -27.80 13.13
CA ARG A 102 5.79 -26.56 13.83
C ARG A 102 5.55 -26.71 15.32
N GLU A 103 6.42 -26.11 16.13
CA GLU A 103 6.25 -26.07 17.59
C GLU A 103 5.35 -24.91 18.05
N GLY A 104 5.10 -23.92 17.17
CA GLY A 104 4.36 -22.71 17.50
C GLY A 104 3.42 -22.24 16.38
N PRO A 105 2.58 -21.24 16.67
CA PRO A 105 1.63 -20.69 15.72
C PRO A 105 2.31 -20.19 14.45
N PRO A 106 1.63 -20.26 13.29
CA PRO A 106 2.05 -19.48 12.14
C PRO A 106 2.04 -17.99 12.47
N ALA A 107 2.83 -17.19 11.75
CA ALA A 107 2.76 -15.74 11.83
C ALA A 107 1.34 -15.27 11.52
N ASP A 108 0.89 -14.25 12.25
CA ASP A 108 -0.42 -13.60 12.04
C ASP A 108 -0.47 -12.82 10.73
N ILE A 109 0.69 -12.38 10.22
CA ILE A 109 0.86 -11.72 8.93
C ILE A 109 1.85 -12.53 8.07
N PRO A 110 1.54 -12.82 6.79
CA PRO A 110 2.49 -13.42 5.86
C PRO A 110 3.74 -12.55 5.66
N GLU A 111 4.87 -13.16 5.29
CA GLU A 111 6.16 -12.47 5.11
C GLU A 111 6.11 -11.24 4.18
N CYS A 112 5.31 -11.29 3.12
CA CYS A 112 5.15 -10.19 2.16
C CYS A 112 3.86 -9.37 2.36
N GLY A 113 3.24 -9.48 3.53
CA GLY A 113 1.92 -8.92 3.80
C GLY A 113 0.80 -9.64 3.03
N PHE A 114 -0.44 -9.38 3.41
CA PHE A 114 -1.61 -10.02 2.78
C PHE A 114 -1.78 -9.63 1.31
N LEU A 115 -1.30 -8.44 0.91
CA LEU A 115 -1.41 -7.92 -0.45
C LEU A 115 -0.11 -8.10 -1.25
N GLY A 116 0.93 -8.72 -0.69
CA GLY A 116 2.22 -8.90 -1.38
C GLY A 116 3.01 -7.61 -1.58
N ASN A 117 2.61 -6.51 -0.94
CA ASN A 117 3.20 -5.19 -1.11
C ASN A 117 4.02 -4.73 0.12
N ASP A 118 4.39 -5.66 1.01
CA ASP A 118 5.27 -5.34 2.13
C ASP A 118 6.61 -4.80 1.60
N PRO A 119 7.11 -3.65 2.11
CA PRO A 119 8.39 -3.06 1.70
C PRO A 119 9.58 -4.02 1.82
N ALA A 120 9.52 -5.02 2.70
CA ALA A 120 10.55 -6.05 2.81
C ALA A 120 10.62 -6.97 1.58
N CYS A 121 9.48 -7.21 0.91
CA CYS A 121 9.37 -8.06 -0.28
C CYS A 121 9.34 -7.28 -1.60
N VAL A 122 8.80 -6.06 -1.59
CA VAL A 122 8.86 -5.14 -2.72
C VAL A 122 10.26 -4.52 -2.73
N GLN A 123 11.23 -5.31 -3.19
CA GLN A 123 12.56 -4.80 -3.46
C GLN A 123 12.47 -3.57 -4.38
N HIS A 124 13.45 -2.67 -4.23
CA HIS A 124 13.69 -1.38 -4.88
C HIS A 124 13.63 -1.31 -6.44
N THR A 125 12.91 -2.21 -7.11
CA THR A 125 12.68 -2.21 -8.56
C THR A 125 12.14 -0.87 -9.03
N ASP A 126 11.28 -0.21 -8.25
CA ASP A 126 10.71 1.08 -8.65
C ASP A 126 11.78 2.18 -8.68
N ALA A 127 12.67 2.24 -7.69
CA ALA A 127 13.72 3.25 -7.66
C ALA A 127 14.73 3.07 -8.80
N TYR A 128 15.20 1.85 -9.03
CA TYR A 128 16.19 1.60 -10.10
C TYR A 128 15.59 1.75 -11.49
N THR A 129 14.34 1.28 -11.71
CA THR A 129 13.65 1.45 -13.00
C THR A 129 13.35 2.91 -13.28
N ILE A 130 12.89 3.69 -12.29
CA ILE A 130 12.66 5.13 -12.44
C ILE A 130 13.96 5.85 -12.82
N VAL A 131 15.08 5.57 -12.14
CA VAL A 131 16.39 6.17 -12.45
C VAL A 131 16.85 5.79 -13.87
N LEU A 132 16.68 4.54 -14.27
CA LEU A 132 17.05 4.06 -15.60
C LEU A 132 16.24 4.76 -16.70
N TYR A 133 14.91 4.81 -16.57
CA TYR A 133 14.06 5.49 -17.56
C TYR A 133 14.30 7.00 -17.61
N ALA A 134 14.50 7.65 -16.46
CA ALA A 134 14.82 9.07 -16.40
C ALA A 134 16.16 9.39 -17.09
N SER A 135 17.18 8.55 -16.89
CA SER A 135 18.50 8.72 -17.53
C SER A 135 18.44 8.54 -19.05
N LEU A 136 17.66 7.58 -19.54
CA LEU A 136 17.47 7.33 -20.97
C LEU A 136 16.72 8.49 -21.65
N ALA A 137 15.66 8.99 -21.01
CA ALA A 137 14.91 10.13 -21.52
C ALA A 137 15.78 11.39 -21.63
N LEU A 138 16.62 11.65 -20.62
CA LEU A 138 17.56 12.77 -20.63
C LEU A 138 18.59 12.65 -21.77
N ALA A 139 19.14 11.45 -21.98
CA ALA A 139 20.11 11.21 -23.06
C ALA A 139 19.51 11.49 -24.44
N ILE A 140 18.28 11.01 -24.69
CA ILE A 140 17.57 11.25 -25.96
C ILE A 140 17.31 12.74 -26.16
N PHE A 141 16.88 13.45 -25.11
CA PHE A 141 16.64 14.89 -25.17
C PHE A 141 17.90 15.67 -25.53
N VAL A 142 19.04 15.34 -24.90
CA VAL A 142 20.33 15.98 -25.20
C VAL A 142 20.77 15.71 -26.64
N LEU A 143 20.63 14.48 -27.12
CA LEU A 143 20.97 14.13 -28.51
C LEU A 143 20.09 14.88 -29.52
N ALA A 144 18.79 14.99 -29.26
CA ALA A 144 17.87 15.75 -30.11
C ALA A 144 18.22 17.25 -30.12
N ALA A 145 18.54 17.83 -28.96
CA ALA A 145 18.96 19.22 -28.84
C ALA A 145 20.27 19.50 -29.60
N LEU A 146 21.25 18.60 -29.49
CA LEU A 146 22.52 18.70 -30.24
C LEU A 146 22.30 18.58 -31.75
N ALA A 147 21.44 17.66 -32.18
CA ALA A 147 21.10 17.51 -33.59
C ALA A 147 20.40 18.77 -34.13
N ALA A 148 19.42 19.31 -33.39
CA ALA A 148 18.74 20.56 -33.75
C ALA A 148 19.72 21.74 -33.81
N ALA A 149 20.60 21.89 -32.82
CA ALA A 149 21.64 22.93 -32.81
C ALA A 149 22.58 22.79 -34.02
N CYS A 150 22.99 21.57 -34.37
CA CYS A 150 23.80 21.31 -35.55
C CYS A 150 23.08 21.67 -36.85
N LEU A 151 21.80 21.30 -36.99
CA LEU A 151 20.99 21.65 -38.16
C LEU A 151 20.80 23.17 -38.29
N LEU A 152 20.51 23.86 -37.18
CA LEU A 152 20.38 25.32 -37.15
C LEU A 152 21.71 25.99 -37.50
N TYR A 153 22.83 25.50 -36.96
CA TYR A 153 24.16 26.02 -37.29
C TYR A 153 24.49 25.84 -38.78
N ARG A 154 24.21 24.66 -39.36
CA ARG A 154 24.41 24.41 -40.79
C ARG A 154 23.53 25.31 -41.65
N HIS A 155 22.26 25.50 -41.25
CA HIS A 155 21.35 26.40 -41.94
C HIS A 155 21.86 27.85 -41.89
N MET A 156 22.22 28.35 -40.72
CA MET A 156 22.78 29.69 -40.54
C MET A 156 24.06 29.91 -41.35
N ARG A 157 24.99 28.95 -41.33
CA ARG A 157 26.24 29.03 -42.11
C ARG A 157 25.95 29.07 -43.61
N LEU A 158 25.06 28.22 -44.10
CA LEU A 158 24.63 28.23 -45.50
C LEU A 158 23.96 29.56 -45.88
N SER A 159 23.09 30.10 -45.02
CA SER A 159 22.47 31.42 -45.23
C SER A 159 23.51 32.54 -45.26
N ALA A 160 24.57 32.46 -44.45
CA ALA A 160 25.67 33.42 -44.46
C ALA A 160 26.53 33.32 -45.73
N ASP A 161 26.84 32.10 -46.19
CA ASP A 161 27.60 31.85 -47.41
C ASP A 161 26.82 32.32 -48.66
N LEU A 162 25.51 32.09 -48.72
CA LEU A 162 24.65 32.57 -49.82
C LEU A 162 24.53 34.11 -49.84
N ASN A 163 24.50 34.76 -48.68
CA ASN A 163 24.49 36.21 -48.56
C ASN A 163 25.89 36.83 -48.71
N ASN A 164 26.93 36.04 -48.99
CA ASN A 164 28.26 36.55 -49.20
C ASN A 164 28.36 37.22 -50.59
N MET A 165 28.19 38.55 -50.59
CA MET A 165 28.26 39.38 -51.78
C MET A 165 29.70 39.83 -52.12
N SER A 166 30.73 39.11 -51.65
CA SER A 166 32.14 39.45 -51.96
C SER A 166 32.50 39.34 -53.45
N TRP A 167 31.69 38.63 -54.24
CA TRP A 167 31.81 38.55 -55.70
C TRP A 167 31.15 39.73 -56.44
N ARG A 168 30.32 40.53 -55.75
CA ARG A 168 29.63 41.66 -56.33
C ARG A 168 30.60 42.85 -56.42
N ILE A 169 31.29 42.95 -57.54
CA ILE A 169 32.15 44.09 -57.86
C ILE A 169 31.24 45.31 -58.08
N ARG A 170 31.52 46.38 -57.33
CA ARG A 170 30.84 47.65 -57.49
C ARG A 170 31.27 48.31 -58.80
N PRO A 171 30.36 48.87 -59.63
CA PRO A 171 30.74 49.53 -60.88
C PRO A 171 31.82 50.60 -60.71
N GLU A 172 31.87 51.23 -59.53
CA GLU A 172 32.84 52.26 -59.17
C GLU A 172 34.27 51.72 -58.93
N GLU A 173 34.44 50.40 -58.80
CA GLU A 173 35.72 49.72 -58.56
C GLU A 173 36.35 49.16 -59.86
N LEU A 174 35.65 49.25 -60.99
CA LEU A 174 36.16 48.82 -62.30
C LEU A 174 37.12 49.86 -62.90
N LEU A 175 38.43 49.69 -62.65
CA LEU A 175 39.47 50.41 -63.39
C LEU A 175 39.81 49.64 -64.68
N LEU A 176 39.13 49.99 -65.78
CA LEU A 176 39.46 49.48 -67.11
C LEU A 176 40.65 50.27 -67.67
N GLU A 177 41.86 49.73 -67.53
CA GLU A 177 43.02 50.25 -68.25
C GLU A 177 42.91 49.90 -69.74
N VAL A 178 42.39 50.83 -70.55
CA VAL A 178 42.44 50.71 -72.01
C VAL A 178 43.80 51.26 -72.48
N ASN A 179 44.82 50.41 -72.51
CA ASN A 179 46.10 50.74 -73.14
C ASN A 179 46.55 49.63 -74.11
N LYS A 180 46.72 50.07 -75.36
CA LYS A 180 47.07 49.33 -76.60
C LYS A 180 45.94 48.53 -77.25
N ALA A 181 45.41 49.13 -78.30
CA ALA A 181 44.68 48.48 -79.38
C ALA A 181 45.56 47.39 -80.02
N PHE A 182 45.31 46.13 -79.65
CA PHE A 182 45.66 45.00 -80.49
C PHE A 182 44.61 44.90 -81.61
N SER A 183 45.08 45.01 -82.84
CA SER A 183 44.27 44.92 -84.05
C SER A 183 43.70 43.52 -84.22
N SER A 184 42.39 43.38 -84.00
CA SER A 184 41.52 42.53 -84.82
C SER A 184 40.12 43.11 -84.77
N LYS A 185 39.60 43.52 -85.93
CA LYS A 185 38.22 44.00 -86.09
C LYS A 185 37.23 42.95 -85.59
N ILE A 186 36.55 43.21 -84.48
CA ILE A 186 35.24 42.64 -84.20
C ILE A 186 34.36 43.77 -83.67
N ASN A 187 33.33 44.11 -84.46
CA ASN A 187 32.27 45.02 -84.07
C ASN A 187 31.33 44.29 -83.09
N LEU A 188 31.23 44.80 -81.85
CA LEU A 188 30.45 44.19 -80.77
C LEU A 188 28.93 44.17 -81.03
N HIS A 189 28.43 45.00 -81.95
CA HIS A 189 27.00 45.03 -82.29
C HIS A 189 26.52 43.84 -83.12
N GLN A 190 27.42 43.00 -83.65
CA GLN A 190 27.05 41.82 -84.43
C GLN A 190 27.13 40.51 -83.65
N ALA A 191 27.68 40.52 -82.43
CA ALA A 191 27.73 39.33 -81.56
C ALA A 191 26.44 39.08 -80.75
N MET A 192 25.45 39.97 -80.87
CA MET A 192 24.15 39.84 -80.19
C MET A 192 22.99 39.46 -81.12
N SER A 193 23.24 39.19 -82.43
CA SER A 193 22.19 38.70 -83.34
C SER A 193 22.27 37.20 -83.65
N ASP A 194 23.35 36.51 -83.27
CA ASP A 194 23.51 35.06 -83.48
C ASP A 194 23.71 34.34 -82.14
N ALA A 195 22.70 34.46 -81.26
CA ALA A 195 22.48 33.57 -80.13
C ALA A 195 21.01 33.69 -79.67
N ASN A 196 20.09 33.40 -80.59
CA ASN A 196 18.85 32.73 -80.21
C ASN A 196 19.11 31.22 -80.17
#